data_AF-A0A6P0Z5P3-F1
#
_entry.id   AF-A0A6P0Z5P3-F1
#
_cell.length_a   1.000
_cell.length_b   1.000
_cell.length_c   1.000
_cell.angle_alpha   90.00
_cell.angle_beta   90.00
_cell.angle_gamma   90.00
#
_symmetry.space_group_name_H-M   'P 1'
#
loop_
_entity.id
_entity.type
_entity.pdbx_description
1 polymer ?
#
loop_
_entity_poly.entity_id
_entity_poly.type
_entity_poly.pdbx_seq_one_letter_code
_entity_poly.pdbx_strand_id
1 'polypeptide(L)' 'MINSILNRALAGDDISEVDGVNLLTQTDSGAIAAIQTTADELRQRQVGDTVMYVINRNINFTNICEQHCNF' A
#
# COMPACT_ATOMS: atom_id res chain seq x y z
N MET A 1 13.14 10.07 11.10
CA MET A 1 11.81 10.66 11.34
C MET A 1 10.97 10.40 10.11
N ILE A 2 9.83 9.72 10.22
CA ILE A 2 9.05 9.29 9.04
C ILE A 2 8.62 10.45 8.13
N ASN A 3 8.51 11.68 8.66
CA ASN A 3 8.14 12.88 7.90
C ASN A 3 9.04 13.14 6.69
N SER A 4 10.35 12.86 6.76
CA SER A 4 11.23 13.03 5.60
C SER A 4 10.96 12.00 4.50
N ILE A 5 10.49 10.82 4.89
CA ILE A 5 10.08 9.77 3.95
C ILE A 5 8.76 10.18 3.28
N LEU A 6 7.77 10.60 4.08
CA LEU A 6 6.46 11.03 3.59
C LEU A 6 6.57 12.24 2.65
N ASN A 7 7.40 13.22 2.99
CA ASN A 7 7.61 14.40 2.14
C ASN A 7 8.22 14.06 0.78
N ARG A 8 9.17 13.11 0.71
CA ARG A 8 9.71 12.62 -0.57
C ARG A 8 8.64 11.92 -1.40
N ALA A 9 7.86 11.03 -0.77
CA ALA A 9 6.75 10.38 -1.45
C ALA A 9 5.75 11.41 -2.03
N LEU A 10 5.41 12.45 -1.25
CA LEU A 10 4.56 13.57 -1.71
C LEU A 10 5.20 14.42 -2.81
N ALA A 11 6.53 14.47 -2.89
CA ALA A 11 7.24 15.12 -3.99
C ALA A 11 7.25 14.26 -5.28
N GLY A 12 6.80 13.00 -5.20
CA GLY A 12 6.83 12.05 -6.31
C GLY A 12 8.14 11.27 -6.43
N ASP A 13 9.03 11.37 -5.44
CA ASP A 13 10.27 10.61 -5.39
C ASP A 13 10.03 9.19 -4.87
N ASP A 14 10.82 8.24 -5.35
CA ASP A 14 10.84 6.88 -4.81
C ASP A 14 11.33 6.84 -3.36
N ILE A 15 10.74 5.95 -2.56
CA ILE A 15 11.24 5.59 -1.23
C ILE A 15 12.18 4.39 -1.33
N SER A 16 13.20 4.32 -0.47
CA SER A 16 14.09 3.16 -0.41
C SER A 16 13.46 1.97 0.32
N GLU A 17 14.04 0.78 0.20
CA GLU A 17 13.64 -0.40 0.96
C GLU A 17 13.71 -0.14 2.48
N VAL A 18 14.78 0.50 2.95
CA VAL A 18 14.96 0.86 4.37
C VAL A 18 13.85 1.81 4.83
N ASP A 19 13.46 2.75 3.97
CA ASP A 19 12.32 3.63 4.26
C ASP A 19 11.02 2.85 4.37
N GLY A 20 10.77 1.90 3.46
CA GLY A 20 9.61 1.02 3.49
C GLY A 20 9.52 0.23 4.80
N VAL A 21 10.62 -0.40 5.23
CA VAL A 21 10.69 -1.12 6.52
C VAL A 21 10.40 -0.17 7.70
N ASN A 22 10.95 1.04 7.68
CA ASN A 22 10.70 2.03 8.73
C ASN A 22 9.22 2.43 8.81
N LEU A 23 8.53 2.59 7.67
CA LEU A 23 7.10 2.90 7.64
C LEU A 23 6.26 1.71 8.12
N LEU A 24 6.56 0.50 7.67
CA LEU A 24 5.83 -0.73 8.01
C LEU A 24 5.92 -1.11 9.50
N THR A 25 6.99 -0.71 10.17
CA THR A 25 7.26 -1.07 11.58
C THR A 25 6.76 -0.03 12.58
N GLN A 26 6.10 1.05 12.13
CA GLN A 26 5.56 2.06 13.04
C GLN A 26 4.43 1.50 13.91
N THR A 27 4.51 1.78 15.22
CA THR A 27 3.48 1.44 16.21
C THR A 27 2.82 2.67 16.83
N ASP A 28 3.41 3.85 16.64
CA ASP A 28 2.83 5.11 17.09
C ASP A 28 1.59 5.47 16.24
N SER A 29 0.48 5.76 16.90
CA SER A 29 -0.80 6.02 16.22
C SER A 29 -0.77 7.30 15.39
N GLY A 30 -0.02 8.33 15.82
CA GLY A 30 0.16 9.57 15.08
C GLY A 30 0.97 9.33 13.80
N ALA A 31 2.03 8.53 13.89
CA ALA A 31 2.83 8.11 12.76
C ALA A 31 2.01 7.31 11.74
N ILE A 32 1.20 6.35 12.20
CA ILE A 32 0.32 5.55 11.34
C ILE A 32 -0.72 6.45 10.65
N ALA A 33 -1.33 7.39 11.37
CA ALA A 33 -2.29 8.33 10.79
C ALA A 33 -1.66 9.23 9.72
N ALA A 34 -0.41 9.67 9.94
CA ALA A 34 0.34 10.44 8.95
C ALA A 34 0.61 9.61 7.67
N ILE A 35 0.96 8.34 7.82
CA ILE A 35 1.15 7.41 6.68
C ILE A 35 -0.16 7.26 5.90
N GLN A 36 -1.28 7.02 6.59
CA GLN A 36 -2.60 6.85 5.97
C GLN A 36 -3.03 8.09 5.20
N THR A 37 -2.86 9.27 5.80
CA THR A 37 -3.20 10.56 5.16
C THR A 37 -2.35 10.78 3.90
N THR A 38 -1.04 10.55 4.00
CA THR A 38 -0.12 10.68 2.86
C THR A 38 -0.49 9.71 1.73
N ALA A 39 -0.82 8.46 2.07
CA ALA A 39 -1.22 7.45 1.11
C ALA A 39 -2.54 7.81 0.39
N ASP A 40 -3.53 8.33 1.12
CA ASP A 40 -4.79 8.77 0.52
C ASP A 40 -4.59 9.98 -0.40
N GLU A 41 -3.74 10.94 -0.01
CA GLU A 41 -3.39 12.07 -0.86
C GLU A 41 -2.71 11.61 -2.17
N LEU A 42 -1.74 10.69 -2.09
CA LEU A 42 -1.09 10.12 -3.28
C LEU A 42 -2.08 9.39 -4.18
N ARG A 43 -2.95 8.56 -3.58
CA ARG A 43 -4.03 7.87 -4.28
C ARG A 43 -4.98 8.86 -4.95
N GLN A 44 -5.35 9.94 -4.28
CA GLN A 44 -6.23 10.99 -4.84
C GLN A 44 -5.58 11.71 -6.01
N ARG A 45 -4.30 12.10 -5.91
CA ARG A 45 -3.54 12.70 -7.01
C ARG A 45 -3.44 11.77 -8.21
N GLN A 46 -3.35 10.46 -7.98
CA GLN A 46 -3.17 9.47 -9.05
C GLN A 46 -4.47 9.09 -9.75
N VAL A 47 -5.56 8.85 -9.01
CA VAL A 47 -6.79 8.27 -9.56
C VAL A 47 -8.09 9.01 -9.22
N GLY A 48 -8.03 10.14 -8.51
CA GLY A 48 -9.21 10.96 -8.15
C GLY A 48 -10.20 10.22 -7.23
N ASP A 49 -11.44 10.69 -7.10
CA ASP A 49 -12.38 10.12 -6.10
C ASP A 49 -13.27 8.98 -6.64
N THR A 50 -13.12 8.61 -7.91
CA THR A 50 -13.95 7.57 -8.51
C THR A 50 -13.52 6.19 -8.03
N VAL A 51 -14.36 5.56 -7.22
CA VAL A 51 -14.18 4.16 -6.80
C VAL A 51 -14.75 3.24 -7.89
N MET A 52 -13.91 2.40 -8.46
CA MET A 52 -14.29 1.45 -9.50
C MET A 52 -14.51 0.05 -8.90
N TYR A 53 -15.33 -0.76 -9.58
CA TYR A 53 -15.52 -2.17 -9.26
C TYR A 53 -15.50 -3.01 -10.54
N VAL A 54 -15.22 -4.31 -10.38
CA VAL A 54 -15.20 -5.27 -11.48
C VAL A 54 -16.20 -6.38 -11.19
N ILE A 55 -17.08 -6.69 -12.15
CA ILE A 55 -17.89 -7.91 -12.12
C ILE A 55 -17.00 -9.07 -12.57
N ASN A 56 -16.37 -9.74 -11.60
CA ASN A 56 -15.45 -10.83 -11.86
C ASN A 56 -16.18 -12.15 -12.10
N ARG A 57 -15.76 -12.92 -13.12
CA ARG A 57 -16.22 -14.29 -13.39
C ARG A 57 -15.03 -15.23 -13.50
N ASN A 58 -14.34 -15.42 -12.38
CA ASN A 58 -13.21 -16.35 -12.32
C ASN A 58 -13.73 -17.80 -12.27
N ILE A 59 -13.19 -18.67 -13.13
CA ILE A 59 -13.47 -20.12 -13.12
C ILE A 59 -12.22 -20.84 -12.61
N ASN A 60 -12.27 -21.29 -11.36
CA ASN A 60 -11.30 -22.22 -10.81
C ASN A 60 -11.74 -23.65 -11.16
N PHE A 61 -11.39 -24.12 -12.37
CA PHE A 61 -11.86 -25.41 -12.88
C PHE A 61 -11.36 -26.62 -12.08
N THR A 62 -10.30 -26.45 -11.29
CA THR A 62 -9.78 -27.43 -10.34
C THR A 62 -9.25 -26.72 -9.10
N ASN A 63 -9.35 -27.38 -7.95
CA ASN A 63 -8.69 -27.01 -6.70
C ASN A 63 -7.60 -28.02 -6.30
N ILE A 64 -7.30 -28.99 -7.16
CA ILE A 64 -6.22 -29.97 -6.94
C ILE A 64 -4.89 -29.29 -7.25
N CYS A 65 -3.95 -29.39 -6.31
CA CYS A 65 -2.59 -28.86 -6.45
C CYS A 65 -1.60 -29.86 -5.86
N GLU A 66 -0.50 -30.13 -6.56
CA GLU A 66 0.60 -30.98 -6.08
C GLU A 66 1.50 -30.26 -5.06
N GLN A 67 1.37 -28.93 -4.99
CA GLN A 67 2.18 -28.09 -4.11
C GLN A 67 1.61 -28.06 -2.69
N HIS A 68 2.52 -27.94 -1.71
CA HIS A 68 2.18 -27.84 -0.30
C HIS A 68 2.57 -26.45 0.21
N CYS A 69 1.64 -25.51 0.08
CA CYS A 69 1.85 -24.16 0.58
C CYS A 69 1.61 -24.11 2.09
N ASN A 70 2.56 -23.53 2.85
CA ASN A 70 2.49 -23.38 4.31
C ASN A 70 1.96 -22.00 4.77
N PHE A 71 1.23 -21.31 3.89
CA PHE A 71 0.66 -19.99 4.20
C PHE A 71 -0.39 -20.07 5.31
#